data_AF-A0A3D3R953-F1
#
_entry.id   AF-A0A3D3R953-F1
#
_cell.length_a   1.000
_cell.length_b   1.000
_cell.length_c   1.000
_cell.angle_alpha   90.00
_cell.angle_beta   90.00
_cell.angle_gamma   90.00
#
_symmetry.space_group_name_H-M   'P 1'
#
loop_
_entity.id
_entity.type
_entity.pdbx_description
1 polymer ?
#
loop_
_entity_poly.entity_id
_entity_poly.type
_entity_poly.pdbx_seq_one_letter_code
_entity_poly.pdbx_strand_id
1 'polypeptide(L)'
;MQVRYIVTVISSSRQLNRRFFVNSPHPIHAGFFLSQSNVNRSWRLVTALTAAMLLLSGITFAGEPEAKAEWKYQPELLQPFWQGDTVRGESVLFIKDPKTGEARASVLFPVDKVLKVTNSAGTVTYEECRDYCWNPGTQEIILTANSRINSQTPADLRRPDDSQRHKLTHRDGNGEIFFGGKLEYHNMQTCITYTHAPVNWQKIVPTFDEKALPRTISKLRDQQPVSIVLMGDSISTGCNASGWAGAAPFQPAFLELLQQHLEHQYQTKVNVTNPSVGGKDTRWALTEVDQVVEPQPDLVIIAFGMNDSAGRSAKEYQANTKALMEEVRKKLPETEFILVAPMLGNRDWVRLKHELFPQYRDALAELCEPGIALADMTSIWTEFLKQKQDWDLTGNGVNHPNDFGHRVYAQVLSALLVPPTVSVSTKATSLAPEEFSLWNGHAPIDREHFKKEDAKITVHRPAKGNGAAIVICPGGGYQRLVTGGEGHGIAKWLNQHGIAGIVLEYRMPHGRTYVPLMDAQRAIRM
;
A
#
# COMPACT_ATOMS: atom_id res chain seq x y z
N MET A 1 0.42 46.20 -2.96
CA MET A 1 1.17 45.09 -3.59
C MET A 1 0.39 44.68 -4.84
N GLN A 2 0.95 44.80 -6.04
CA GLN A 2 0.23 44.43 -7.27
C GLN A 2 0.23 42.89 -7.43
N VAL A 3 -0.94 42.26 -7.37
CA VAL A 3 -1.08 40.82 -7.60
C VAL A 3 -1.20 40.55 -9.10
N ARG A 4 -0.28 39.74 -9.65
CA ARG A 4 -0.30 39.31 -11.05
C ARG A 4 -1.04 37.98 -11.18
N TYR A 5 -2.37 38.03 -11.23
CA TYR A 5 -3.18 36.83 -11.48
C TYR A 5 -2.98 36.34 -12.94
N ILE A 6 -2.39 35.16 -13.10
CA ILE A 6 -2.45 34.41 -14.37
C ILE A 6 -3.76 33.61 -14.35
N VAL A 7 -4.79 34.14 -15.01
CA VAL A 7 -6.13 33.53 -15.01
C VAL A 7 -6.33 32.67 -16.25
N THR A 8 -6.25 31.35 -16.07
CA THR A 8 -6.58 30.35 -17.09
C THR A 8 -8.01 29.85 -16.87
N VAL A 9 -8.74 29.60 -17.96
CA VAL A 9 -10.03 28.89 -17.94
C VAL A 9 -9.83 27.46 -18.43
N ILE A 10 -10.20 26.48 -17.62
CA ILE A 10 -10.23 25.07 -18.01
C ILE A 10 -11.68 24.67 -18.25
N SER A 11 -11.94 24.02 -19.40
CA SER A 11 -13.25 23.44 -19.72
C SER A 11 -13.12 22.19 -20.59
N SER A 12 -13.95 21.19 -20.32
CA SER A 12 -14.14 20.01 -21.17
C SER A 12 -15.00 20.30 -22.42
N SER A 13 -15.57 21.51 -22.55
CA SER A 13 -16.39 21.92 -23.70
C SER A 13 -15.54 22.46 -24.85
N ARG A 14 -15.63 21.82 -26.04
CA ARG A 14 -14.98 22.28 -27.28
C ARG A 14 -15.38 23.70 -27.71
N GLN A 15 -16.47 24.28 -27.19
CA GLN A 15 -16.90 25.63 -27.56
C GLN A 15 -16.16 26.76 -26.82
N LEU A 16 -15.61 26.51 -25.62
CA LEU A 16 -14.88 27.53 -24.85
C LEU A 16 -13.44 27.75 -25.33
N ASN A 17 -12.83 26.76 -26.01
CA ASN A 17 -11.42 26.78 -26.39
C ASN A 17 -11.10 27.64 -27.64
N ARG A 18 -11.81 28.76 -27.85
CA ARG A 18 -11.50 29.73 -28.92
C ARG A 18 -11.39 31.17 -28.38
N ARG A 19 -10.15 31.68 -28.39
CA ARG A 19 -9.71 33.05 -28.06
C ARG A 19 -9.68 33.43 -26.56
N PHE A 20 -8.64 32.97 -25.86
CA PHE A 20 -8.06 33.70 -24.72
C PHE A 20 -6.53 33.73 -24.83
N PHE A 21 -6.01 34.66 -25.64
CA PHE A 21 -4.64 35.13 -25.58
C PHE A 21 -4.67 36.65 -25.42
N VAL A 22 -4.01 37.16 -24.38
CA VAL A 22 -3.77 38.60 -24.20
C VAL A 22 -2.32 38.86 -24.59
N ASN A 23 -2.09 39.91 -25.39
CA ASN A 23 -0.82 40.14 -26.05
C ASN A 23 0.36 40.37 -25.09
N SER A 24 1.50 39.76 -25.41
CA SER A 24 2.85 40.27 -25.12
C SER A 24 3.76 39.86 -26.28
N PRO A 25 4.63 40.74 -26.81
CA PRO A 25 5.40 40.45 -28.00
C PRO A 25 6.72 39.74 -27.70
N HIS A 26 6.97 38.59 -28.31
CA HIS A 26 8.13 38.29 -29.18
C HIS A 26 8.04 36.85 -29.71
N PRO A 27 8.38 36.58 -31.00
CA PRO A 27 8.28 35.24 -31.59
C PRO A 27 9.62 34.48 -31.57
N ILE A 28 9.55 33.14 -31.54
CA ILE A 28 10.62 32.23 -31.99
C ILE A 28 9.97 31.13 -32.85
N HIS A 29 10.64 30.73 -33.94
CA HIS A 29 10.23 29.66 -34.87
C HIS A 29 10.49 28.26 -34.26
N ALA A 30 10.14 27.09 -34.81
CA ALA A 30 9.60 26.63 -36.11
C ALA A 30 8.72 25.36 -35.83
N GLY A 31 8.10 24.62 -36.75
CA GLY A 31 7.98 24.69 -38.21
C GLY A 31 8.35 23.37 -38.91
N PHE A 32 7.35 22.68 -39.49
CA PHE A 32 7.45 21.50 -40.40
C PHE A 32 7.90 20.14 -39.80
N PHE A 33 7.62 18.98 -40.42
CA PHE A 33 6.85 18.63 -41.64
C PHE A 33 6.06 17.31 -41.45
N LEU A 34 4.97 17.11 -42.19
CA LEU A 34 4.30 15.81 -42.41
C LEU A 34 4.70 15.24 -43.77
N SER A 35 4.66 13.91 -43.93
CA SER A 35 4.81 13.22 -45.22
C SER A 35 3.76 12.10 -45.38
N GLN A 36 3.25 11.92 -46.60
CA GLN A 36 2.32 10.84 -46.98
C GLN A 36 2.61 10.32 -48.40
N SER A 37 2.61 8.99 -48.55
CA SER A 37 2.20 8.26 -49.76
C SER A 37 1.98 6.76 -49.39
N ASN A 38 0.92 6.04 -49.78
CA ASN A 38 0.35 5.73 -51.12
C ASN A 38 1.21 4.71 -51.91
N VAL A 39 0.72 3.63 -52.56
CA VAL A 39 -0.69 3.20 -52.85
C VAL A 39 -0.82 1.73 -53.38
N ASN A 40 -1.99 1.07 -53.27
CA ASN A 40 -2.55 -0.04 -54.13
C ASN A 40 -1.81 -1.43 -54.23
N ARG A 41 -2.37 -2.58 -54.71
CA ARG A 41 -3.77 -3.11 -54.94
C ARG A 41 -3.82 -4.65 -55.20
N SER A 42 -4.79 -5.35 -54.58
CA SER A 42 -5.68 -6.46 -55.09
C SER A 42 -5.20 -7.70 -55.90
N TRP A 43 -5.87 -8.85 -55.71
CA TRP A 43 -6.59 -9.73 -56.71
C TRP A 43 -7.38 -10.83 -55.92
N ARG A 44 -8.72 -10.94 -56.03
CA ARG A 44 -9.57 -11.94 -56.76
C ARG A 44 -9.36 -13.43 -56.37
N LEU A 45 -10.36 -14.17 -55.82
CA LEU A 45 -11.64 -14.72 -56.39
C LEU A 45 -11.46 -15.81 -57.48
N VAL A 46 -12.29 -16.87 -57.59
CA VAL A 46 -13.58 -17.16 -56.93
C VAL A 46 -13.43 -18.10 -55.69
N THR A 47 -14.06 -19.27 -55.41
CA THR A 47 -15.06 -20.19 -56.05
C THR A 47 -15.77 -21.01 -54.94
N ALA A 48 -16.89 -21.71 -55.19
CA ALA A 48 -17.64 -22.49 -54.17
C ALA A 48 -18.38 -23.73 -54.73
N LEU A 49 -18.78 -24.69 -53.87
CA LEU A 49 -20.10 -25.38 -53.88
C LEU A 49 -20.31 -26.40 -52.72
N THR A 50 -21.54 -26.42 -52.19
CA THR A 50 -22.28 -27.50 -51.47
C THR A 50 -21.56 -28.51 -50.56
N ALA A 51 -21.88 -28.45 -49.26
CA ALA A 51 -22.77 -29.44 -48.63
C ALA A 51 -23.41 -28.84 -47.35
N ALA A 52 -24.73 -28.93 -47.20
CA ALA A 52 -25.43 -28.52 -45.98
C ALA A 52 -26.14 -29.73 -45.37
N MET A 53 -25.70 -30.15 -44.18
CA MET A 53 -26.40 -31.15 -43.36
C MET A 53 -26.34 -30.75 -41.88
N LEU A 54 -27.36 -31.19 -41.14
CA LEU A 54 -27.65 -30.72 -39.79
C LEU A 54 -26.56 -31.11 -38.79
N LEU A 55 -26.23 -30.18 -37.88
CA LEU A 55 -25.97 -30.51 -36.48
C LEU A 55 -26.31 -29.30 -35.61
N LEU A 56 -27.38 -29.41 -34.82
CA LEU A 56 -27.93 -28.33 -34.01
C LEU A 56 -27.69 -28.62 -32.51
N SER A 57 -26.42 -28.54 -32.09
CA SER A 57 -26.03 -28.72 -30.68
C SER A 57 -24.65 -28.13 -30.39
N GLY A 58 -24.54 -27.31 -29.34
CA GLY A 58 -23.25 -26.97 -28.73
C GLY A 58 -22.47 -25.81 -29.35
N ILE A 59 -23.02 -24.59 -29.32
CA ILE A 59 -22.15 -23.41 -29.15
C ILE A 59 -21.67 -23.43 -27.69
N THR A 60 -20.62 -24.20 -27.42
CA THR A 60 -19.80 -23.92 -26.25
C THR A 60 -19.11 -22.59 -26.51
N PHE A 61 -19.59 -21.54 -25.86
CA PHE A 61 -18.71 -20.42 -25.54
C PHE A 61 -17.57 -21.01 -24.70
N ALA A 62 -16.42 -21.21 -25.34
CA ALA A 62 -15.16 -21.22 -24.62
C ALA A 62 -15.06 -19.82 -24.01
N GLY A 63 -15.41 -19.70 -22.73
CA GLY A 63 -15.19 -18.47 -22.00
C GLY A 63 -13.72 -18.09 -22.15
N GLU A 64 -13.43 -16.81 -22.38
CA GLU A 64 -12.08 -16.31 -22.24
C GLU A 64 -11.57 -16.79 -20.87
N PRO A 65 -10.38 -17.42 -20.79
CA PRO A 65 -9.91 -17.96 -19.53
C PRO A 65 -9.83 -16.80 -18.54
N GLU A 66 -10.62 -16.84 -17.47
CA GLU A 66 -10.68 -15.76 -16.48
C GLU A 66 -9.25 -15.39 -16.10
N ALA A 67 -8.89 -14.14 -16.40
CA ALA A 67 -7.52 -13.67 -16.24
C ALA A 67 -7.13 -13.90 -14.79
N LYS A 68 -6.21 -14.87 -14.57
CA LYS A 68 -5.82 -15.30 -13.23
C LYS A 68 -5.50 -14.05 -12.41
N ALA A 69 -6.11 -13.92 -11.25
CA ALA A 69 -5.89 -12.75 -10.42
C ALA A 69 -4.40 -12.69 -10.08
N GLU A 70 -3.68 -11.74 -10.66
CA GLU A 70 -2.25 -11.54 -10.43
C GLU A 70 -2.04 -10.49 -9.34
N TRP A 71 -0.95 -10.64 -8.59
CA TRP A 71 -0.52 -9.61 -7.65
C TRP A 71 -0.25 -8.29 -8.37
N LYS A 72 -0.77 -7.19 -7.82
CA LYS A 72 -0.59 -5.85 -8.35
C LYS A 72 -0.03 -4.96 -7.25
N TYR A 73 1.28 -4.71 -7.35
CA TYR A 73 2.02 -3.80 -6.49
C TYR A 73 1.31 -2.44 -6.38
N GLN A 74 1.19 -1.95 -5.15
CA GLN A 74 0.56 -0.69 -4.77
C GLN A 74 1.45 -0.04 -3.70
N PRO A 75 2.05 1.14 -3.95
CA PRO A 75 2.96 1.80 -3.00
C PRO A 75 2.33 2.01 -1.62
N GLU A 76 1.02 2.25 -1.57
CA GLU A 76 0.25 2.53 -0.36
C GLU A 76 0.16 1.32 0.60
N LEU A 77 0.36 0.09 0.09
CA LEU A 77 0.42 -1.12 0.90
C LEU A 77 1.77 -1.27 1.63
N LEU A 78 2.82 -0.61 1.14
CA LEU A 78 4.16 -0.56 1.75
C LEU A 78 4.52 0.83 2.28
N GLN A 79 3.56 1.76 2.32
CA GLN A 79 3.61 2.88 3.28
C GLN A 79 3.71 2.27 4.69
N PRO A 80 4.76 2.59 5.48
CA PRO A 80 4.91 1.99 6.81
C PRO A 80 3.71 2.29 7.71
N PHE A 81 3.22 1.29 8.44
CA PHE A 81 1.97 1.40 9.21
C PHE A 81 2.00 2.49 10.30
N TRP A 82 3.19 2.97 10.67
CA TRP A 82 3.42 4.08 11.60
C TRP A 82 3.53 5.47 10.95
N GLN A 83 3.42 5.56 9.62
CA GLN A 83 3.47 6.81 8.87
C GLN A 83 2.08 7.16 8.33
N GLY A 84 1.47 8.23 8.83
CA GLY A 84 0.14 8.68 8.45
C GLY A 84 -0.94 8.25 9.44
N ASP A 85 -2.14 8.02 8.92
CA ASP A 85 -3.39 7.84 9.67
C ASP A 85 -4.19 6.59 9.27
N THR A 86 -3.64 5.73 8.39
CA THR A 86 -4.39 4.67 7.71
C THR A 86 -3.62 3.35 7.67
N VAL A 87 -4.12 2.32 8.34
CA VAL A 87 -3.63 0.94 8.22
C VAL A 87 -4.39 0.21 7.11
N ARG A 88 -3.69 -0.56 6.26
CA ARG A 88 -4.26 -1.23 5.08
C ARG A 88 -4.18 -2.74 5.15
N GLY A 89 -5.34 -3.38 5.08
CA GLY A 89 -5.51 -4.83 5.06
C GLY A 89 -4.90 -5.54 6.27
N GLU A 90 -5.03 -4.97 7.46
CA GLU A 90 -4.60 -5.58 8.71
C GLU A 90 -5.34 -6.90 8.93
N SER A 91 -4.62 -7.99 9.17
CA SER A 91 -5.21 -9.28 9.44
C SER A 91 -5.78 -9.36 10.86
N VAL A 92 -6.98 -9.92 10.97
CA VAL A 92 -7.66 -10.28 12.21
C VAL A 92 -8.30 -11.66 12.07
N LEU A 93 -8.49 -12.38 13.17
CA LEU A 93 -9.25 -13.63 13.20
C LEU A 93 -10.29 -13.56 14.32
N PHE A 94 -11.57 -13.67 13.94
CA PHE A 94 -12.69 -13.50 14.87
C PHE A 94 -12.89 -14.71 15.78
N ILE A 95 -12.72 -14.50 17.09
CA ILE A 95 -12.90 -15.52 18.12
C ILE A 95 -14.23 -15.33 18.84
N LYS A 96 -15.01 -16.41 18.90
CA LYS A 96 -16.22 -16.54 19.72
C LYS A 96 -15.86 -16.65 21.19
N ASP A 97 -16.38 -15.74 21.98
CA ASP A 97 -16.35 -15.81 23.43
C ASP A 97 -17.23 -16.97 23.93
N PRO A 98 -16.68 -17.93 24.71
CA PRO A 98 -17.45 -19.13 25.12
C PRO A 98 -18.62 -18.88 26.08
N LYS A 99 -18.78 -17.66 26.64
CA LYS A 99 -19.85 -17.32 27.59
C LYS A 99 -20.99 -16.56 26.93
N THR A 100 -20.68 -15.70 25.96
CA THR A 100 -21.64 -14.84 25.26
C THR A 100 -21.98 -15.33 23.85
N GLY A 101 -21.13 -16.16 23.25
CA GLY A 101 -21.24 -16.60 21.85
C GLY A 101 -20.84 -15.54 20.82
N GLU A 102 -20.55 -14.31 21.26
CA GLU A 102 -20.17 -13.17 20.46
C GLU A 102 -18.77 -13.34 19.86
N ALA A 103 -18.63 -13.09 18.55
CA ALA A 103 -17.34 -13.20 17.86
C ALA A 103 -16.70 -11.81 17.71
N ARG A 104 -15.48 -11.66 18.24
CA ARG A 104 -14.73 -10.39 18.26
C ARG A 104 -13.30 -10.55 17.76
N ALA A 105 -12.70 -9.46 17.29
CA ALA A 105 -11.27 -9.36 17.03
C ALA A 105 -10.75 -7.93 17.24
N SER A 106 -9.43 -7.79 17.47
CA SER A 106 -8.77 -6.52 17.72
C SER A 106 -7.87 -6.08 16.56
N VAL A 107 -7.95 -4.80 16.20
CA VAL A 107 -6.97 -4.13 15.33
C VAL A 107 -5.90 -3.38 16.14
N LEU A 108 -4.79 -2.98 15.49
CA LEU A 108 -3.63 -2.34 16.15
C LEU A 108 -3.92 -0.99 16.83
N PHE A 109 -4.89 -0.21 16.33
CA PHE A 109 -5.15 1.14 16.81
C PHE A 109 -6.64 1.41 17.04
N PRO A 110 -6.99 2.31 17.98
CA PRO A 110 -8.34 2.88 18.08
C PRO A 110 -8.82 3.40 16.73
N VAL A 111 -9.97 2.88 16.27
CA VAL A 111 -10.50 3.15 14.94
C VAL A 111 -11.26 4.48 14.94
N ASP A 112 -10.82 5.41 14.10
CA ASP A 112 -11.60 6.62 13.77
C ASP A 112 -12.64 6.32 12.69
N LYS A 113 -12.28 5.47 11.70
CA LYS A 113 -13.18 5.06 10.63
C LYS A 113 -12.74 3.75 9.96
N VAL A 114 -13.64 2.76 9.86
CA VAL A 114 -13.45 1.61 8.96
C VAL A 114 -13.64 2.06 7.49
N LEU A 115 -12.70 1.70 6.61
CA LEU A 115 -12.72 2.03 5.18
C LEU A 115 -13.05 0.84 4.29
N LYS A 116 -12.59 -0.37 4.64
CA LYS A 116 -12.86 -1.61 3.90
C LYS A 116 -12.65 -2.83 4.81
N VAL A 117 -13.50 -3.84 4.70
CA VAL A 117 -13.33 -5.15 5.35
C VAL A 117 -13.53 -6.24 4.28
N THR A 118 -12.57 -7.16 4.15
CA THR A 118 -12.63 -8.26 3.18
C THR A 118 -12.16 -9.58 3.76
N ASN A 119 -12.47 -10.71 3.11
CA ASN A 119 -11.68 -11.93 3.32
C ASN A 119 -10.20 -11.68 2.92
N SER A 120 -9.27 -12.52 3.37
CA SER A 120 -7.84 -12.31 3.04
C SER A 120 -7.56 -12.33 1.54
N ALA A 121 -8.30 -13.12 0.77
CA ALA A 121 -8.25 -13.14 -0.70
C ALA A 121 -8.74 -11.86 -1.40
N GLY A 122 -9.41 -10.94 -0.68
CA GLY A 122 -9.97 -9.71 -1.23
C GLY A 122 -11.20 -9.87 -2.13
N THR A 123 -11.67 -11.10 -2.36
CA THR A 123 -12.78 -11.46 -3.27
C THR A 123 -14.16 -11.23 -2.67
N VAL A 124 -14.28 -11.22 -1.35
CA VAL A 124 -15.52 -10.90 -0.62
C VAL A 124 -15.29 -9.61 0.15
N THR A 125 -16.14 -8.60 -0.06
CA THR A 125 -16.23 -7.41 0.81
C THR A 125 -17.39 -7.57 1.76
N TYR A 126 -17.17 -7.21 3.03
CA TYR A 126 -18.13 -7.30 4.11
C TYR A 126 -18.72 -5.92 4.45
N GLU A 127 -19.96 -5.91 4.91
CA GLU A 127 -20.80 -4.73 5.10
C GLU A 127 -20.96 -4.40 6.58
N GLU A 128 -20.79 -3.12 6.94
CA GLU A 128 -21.06 -2.59 8.28
C GLU A 128 -22.55 -2.76 8.63
N CYS A 129 -22.86 -2.94 9.92
CA CYS A 129 -24.18 -3.27 10.49
C CYS A 129 -24.82 -4.59 10.01
N ARG A 130 -24.29 -5.22 8.95
CA ARG A 130 -24.69 -6.56 8.48
C ARG A 130 -23.73 -7.63 8.94
N ASP A 131 -22.46 -7.51 8.60
CA ASP A 131 -21.43 -8.50 8.92
C ASP A 131 -20.67 -8.15 10.19
N TYR A 132 -20.41 -6.86 10.44
CA TYR A 132 -19.70 -6.40 11.62
C TYR A 132 -20.24 -5.05 12.14
N CYS A 133 -19.99 -4.81 13.42
CA CYS A 133 -20.15 -3.54 14.12
C CYS A 133 -18.81 -3.17 14.77
N TRP A 134 -18.61 -1.88 15.03
CA TRP A 134 -17.42 -1.32 15.69
C TRP A 134 -17.83 -0.01 16.37
N ASN A 135 -17.03 0.47 17.32
CA ASN A 135 -17.26 1.75 18.00
C ASN A 135 -16.08 2.72 17.76
N PRO A 136 -16.31 3.98 17.35
CA PRO A 136 -15.25 4.97 17.21
C PRO A 136 -14.41 5.14 18.48
N GLY A 137 -13.09 5.21 18.32
CA GLY A 137 -12.14 5.27 19.43
C GLY A 137 -11.89 3.93 20.14
N THR A 138 -12.40 2.81 19.62
CA THR A 138 -12.11 1.45 20.12
C THR A 138 -11.29 0.64 19.12
N GLN A 139 -10.59 -0.39 19.59
CA GLN A 139 -9.80 -1.32 18.77
C GLN A 139 -10.61 -2.55 18.33
N GLU A 140 -11.85 -2.67 18.78
CA GLU A 140 -12.63 -3.92 18.73
C GLU A 140 -13.64 -3.89 17.58
N ILE A 141 -13.64 -4.97 16.81
CA ILE A 141 -14.63 -5.26 15.76
C ILE A 141 -15.42 -6.49 16.21
N ILE A 142 -16.75 -6.42 16.14
CA ILE A 142 -17.68 -7.45 16.61
C ILE A 142 -18.54 -7.94 15.44
N LEU A 143 -18.72 -9.24 15.27
CA LEU A 143 -19.60 -9.80 14.24
C LEU A 143 -21.07 -9.73 14.66
N THR A 144 -21.97 -9.44 13.72
CA THR A 144 -23.41 -9.57 13.96
C THR A 144 -23.86 -11.03 13.85
N ALA A 145 -25.05 -11.35 14.40
CA ALA A 145 -25.67 -12.67 14.26
C ALA A 145 -25.93 -13.12 12.80
N ASN A 146 -25.95 -12.18 11.84
CA ASN A 146 -26.19 -12.45 10.42
C ASN A 146 -24.89 -12.40 9.57
N SER A 147 -23.72 -12.46 10.21
CA SER A 147 -22.44 -12.24 9.53
C SER A 147 -22.02 -13.34 8.57
N ARG A 148 -21.46 -12.93 7.43
CA ARG A 148 -20.76 -13.79 6.46
C ARG A 148 -19.27 -13.98 6.79
N ILE A 149 -18.77 -13.38 7.88
CA ILE A 149 -17.37 -13.47 8.29
C ILE A 149 -17.14 -14.78 9.06
N ASN A 150 -16.12 -15.53 8.67
CA ASN A 150 -15.70 -16.75 9.37
C ASN A 150 -15.27 -16.40 10.80
N SER A 151 -15.79 -17.14 11.78
CA SER A 151 -15.43 -17.00 13.20
C SER A 151 -15.23 -18.36 13.86
N GLN A 152 -14.18 -18.45 14.67
CA GLN A 152 -13.67 -19.68 15.29
C GLN A 152 -13.92 -19.64 16.81
N THR A 153 -13.86 -20.78 17.48
CA THR A 153 -13.73 -20.85 18.94
C THR A 153 -12.26 -21.04 19.33
N PRO A 154 -11.88 -20.81 20.60
CA PRO A 154 -10.53 -21.18 21.08
C PRO A 154 -10.22 -22.67 20.95
N ALA A 155 -11.24 -23.54 20.90
CA ALA A 155 -11.07 -24.99 20.71
C ALA A 155 -10.75 -25.36 19.25
N ASP A 156 -11.27 -24.62 18.26
CA ASP A 156 -10.95 -24.83 16.84
C ASP A 156 -9.47 -24.56 16.53
N LEU A 157 -8.80 -23.74 17.36
CA LEU A 157 -7.37 -23.45 17.32
C LEU A 157 -6.51 -24.45 18.12
N ARG A 158 -7.09 -25.53 18.65
CA ARG A 158 -6.37 -26.64 19.31
C ARG A 158 -6.47 -27.93 18.49
N ARG A 159 -5.51 -28.84 18.68
CA ARG A 159 -5.54 -30.21 18.15
C ARG A 159 -5.18 -31.21 19.25
N PRO A 160 -5.70 -32.45 19.23
CA PRO A 160 -5.23 -33.51 20.13
C PRO A 160 -3.72 -33.77 19.98
N ASP A 161 -3.09 -34.28 21.03
CA ASP A 161 -1.67 -34.69 20.98
C ASP A 161 -1.39 -35.68 19.84
N ASP A 162 -0.25 -35.49 19.19
CA ASP A 162 0.28 -36.33 18.09
C ASP A 162 -0.67 -36.51 16.88
N SER A 163 -1.72 -35.67 16.75
CA SER A 163 -2.71 -35.74 15.67
C SER A 163 -2.34 -34.97 14.39
N GLN A 164 -1.17 -34.33 14.36
CA GLN A 164 -0.67 -33.53 13.24
C GLN A 164 0.83 -33.72 12.99
N ARG A 165 1.32 -33.29 11.83
CA ARG A 165 2.68 -33.58 11.32
C ARG A 165 3.86 -33.02 12.14
N HIS A 166 3.60 -32.13 13.08
CA HIS A 166 4.60 -31.41 13.88
C HIS A 166 4.15 -31.41 15.33
N LYS A 167 5.03 -31.77 16.27
CA LYS A 167 4.71 -31.73 17.70
C LYS A 167 4.68 -30.27 18.18
N LEU A 168 3.47 -29.74 18.33
CA LEU A 168 3.17 -28.34 18.62
C LEU A 168 2.45 -28.18 19.97
N THR A 169 2.82 -29.03 20.93
CA THR A 169 2.34 -29.04 22.31
C THR A 169 2.24 -27.62 22.90
N HIS A 170 1.05 -27.32 23.42
CA HIS A 170 0.70 -26.04 24.01
C HIS A 170 1.20 -25.96 25.47
N ARG A 171 1.56 -24.77 25.94
CA ARG A 171 2.26 -24.54 27.22
C ARG A 171 1.43 -24.87 28.47
N ASP A 172 0.12 -25.02 28.31
CA ASP A 172 -0.82 -25.47 29.35
C ASP A 172 -1.00 -27.01 29.38
N GLY A 173 -0.38 -27.75 28.46
CA GLY A 173 -0.50 -29.20 28.35
C GLY A 173 -1.82 -29.71 27.76
N ASN A 174 -2.75 -28.84 27.35
CA ASN A 174 -4.06 -29.24 26.82
C ASN A 174 -3.99 -29.45 25.29
N GLY A 175 -3.22 -30.46 24.87
CA GLY A 175 -2.97 -30.78 23.46
C GLY A 175 -2.04 -29.78 22.76
N GLU A 176 -2.25 -29.61 21.46
CA GLU A 176 -1.37 -28.84 20.58
C GLU A 176 -2.04 -27.60 19.97
N ILE A 177 -1.21 -26.65 19.52
CA ILE A 177 -1.62 -25.51 18.70
C ILE A 177 -2.03 -26.03 17.31
N PHE A 178 -3.17 -25.56 16.77
CA PHE A 178 -3.55 -25.87 15.40
C PHE A 178 -2.58 -25.26 14.38
N PHE A 179 -1.99 -26.12 13.54
CA PHE A 179 -1.09 -25.71 12.48
C PHE A 179 -1.79 -25.53 11.12
N GLY A 180 -1.77 -24.30 10.59
CA GLY A 180 -2.16 -24.01 9.21
C GLY A 180 -0.99 -24.16 8.25
N GLY A 181 -0.93 -25.27 7.51
CA GLY A 181 0.23 -25.60 6.67
C GLY A 181 0.42 -24.75 5.42
N LYS A 182 -0.62 -24.07 4.93
CA LYS A 182 -0.54 -23.23 3.73
C LYS A 182 -1.51 -22.04 3.70
N LEU A 183 -2.81 -22.30 3.89
CA LEU A 183 -3.91 -21.38 3.60
C LEU A 183 -5.03 -21.40 4.65
N GLU A 184 -4.93 -22.26 5.66
CA GLU A 184 -5.97 -22.50 6.65
C GLU A 184 -6.25 -21.23 7.45
N TYR A 185 -5.22 -20.62 8.04
CA TYR A 185 -5.33 -19.32 8.71
C TYR A 185 -5.69 -18.18 7.75
N HIS A 186 -5.20 -18.20 6.50
CA HIS A 186 -5.60 -17.22 5.47
C HIS A 186 -7.12 -17.29 5.18
N ASN A 187 -7.72 -18.48 5.18
CA ASN A 187 -9.16 -18.66 4.99
C ASN A 187 -10.00 -18.37 6.25
N MET A 188 -9.37 -18.35 7.43
CA MET A 188 -9.97 -17.99 8.71
C MET A 188 -9.84 -16.49 9.02
N GLN A 189 -8.85 -15.82 8.43
CA GLN A 189 -8.56 -14.39 8.64
C GLN A 189 -9.42 -13.47 7.77
N THR A 190 -9.56 -12.24 8.25
CA THR A 190 -10.24 -11.12 7.60
C THR A 190 -9.27 -9.94 7.57
N CYS A 191 -9.27 -9.19 6.48
CA CYS A 191 -8.40 -8.03 6.26
C CYS A 191 -9.18 -6.73 6.43
N ILE A 192 -8.73 -5.87 7.35
CA ILE A 192 -9.39 -4.60 7.70
C ILE A 192 -8.51 -3.42 7.27
N THR A 193 -9.11 -2.44 6.60
CA THR A 193 -8.50 -1.17 6.25
C THR A 193 -9.27 -0.06 6.96
N TYR A 194 -8.57 0.77 7.72
CA TYR A 194 -9.19 1.73 8.63
C TYR A 194 -8.28 2.92 8.92
N THR A 195 -8.86 4.03 9.38
CA THR A 195 -8.11 5.20 9.86
C THR A 195 -8.06 5.27 11.38
N HIS A 196 -7.03 5.90 11.91
CA HIS A 196 -6.76 6.06 13.34
C HIS A 196 -6.06 7.39 13.65
N ALA A 197 -6.17 7.84 14.89
CA ALA A 197 -5.45 9.01 15.37
C ALA A 197 -3.91 8.77 15.31
N PRO A 198 -3.08 9.82 15.12
CA PRO A 198 -1.62 9.66 15.05
C PRO A 198 -1.02 9.07 16.34
N VAL A 199 -0.27 7.97 16.19
CA VAL A 199 0.41 7.27 17.30
C VAL A 199 1.93 7.47 17.21
N ASN A 200 2.60 7.77 18.33
CA ASN A 200 4.05 7.96 18.33
C ASN A 200 4.82 6.64 18.48
N TRP A 201 5.30 6.12 17.35
CA TRP A 201 6.13 4.91 17.26
C TRP A 201 7.64 5.15 17.28
N GLN A 202 8.12 6.40 17.39
CA GLN A 202 9.53 6.80 17.16
C GLN A 202 10.59 6.08 18.01
N LYS A 203 10.20 5.39 19.08
CA LYS A 203 11.11 4.61 19.96
C LYS A 203 11.18 3.11 19.62
N ILE A 204 10.39 2.65 18.66
CA ILE A 204 10.13 1.22 18.36
C ILE A 204 10.47 0.89 16.91
N VAL A 205 10.24 1.82 15.99
CA VAL A 205 10.41 1.62 14.54
C VAL A 205 11.76 2.16 14.05
N PRO A 206 12.35 1.59 12.99
CA PRO A 206 13.57 2.11 12.40
C PRO A 206 13.41 3.57 11.94
N THR A 207 14.48 4.34 12.11
CA THR A 207 14.65 5.67 11.54
C THR A 207 15.70 5.59 10.43
N PHE A 208 15.41 6.18 9.28
CA PHE A 208 16.36 6.27 8.17
C PHE A 208 17.59 7.09 8.57
N ASP A 209 18.78 6.48 8.49
CA ASP A 209 20.07 7.17 8.55
C ASP A 209 20.91 6.77 7.33
N GLU A 210 21.26 7.77 6.51
CA GLU A 210 22.10 7.58 5.32
C GLU A 210 23.54 7.15 5.63
N LYS A 211 23.95 7.21 6.90
CA LYS A 211 25.26 6.74 7.38
C LYS A 211 25.24 5.29 7.87
N ALA A 212 24.07 4.67 8.02
CA ALA A 212 23.94 3.28 8.43
C ALA A 212 24.25 2.31 7.28
N LEU A 213 23.84 2.64 6.04
CA LEU A 213 24.05 1.84 4.83
C LEU A 213 24.52 2.73 3.64
N PRO A 214 25.64 3.47 3.79
CA PRO A 214 26.05 4.52 2.86
C PRO A 214 26.28 4.05 1.43
N ARG A 215 26.80 2.83 1.20
CA ARG A 215 27.06 2.32 -0.15
C ARG A 215 25.76 1.96 -0.86
N THR A 216 24.90 1.19 -0.20
CA THR A 216 23.59 0.79 -0.75
C THR A 216 22.71 2.02 -1.01
N ILE A 217 22.66 2.95 -0.05
CA ILE A 217 21.85 4.18 -0.18
C ILE A 217 22.40 5.10 -1.27
N SER A 218 23.72 5.20 -1.47
CA SER A 218 24.28 5.92 -2.63
C SER A 218 23.86 5.25 -3.93
N LYS A 219 24.11 3.93 -4.10
CA LYS A 219 23.73 3.22 -5.34
C LYS A 219 22.26 3.37 -5.70
N LEU A 220 21.36 3.27 -4.72
CA LEU A 220 19.92 3.50 -4.90
C LEU A 220 19.63 4.95 -5.37
N ARG A 221 20.18 5.96 -4.69
CA ARG A 221 20.01 7.39 -5.04
C ARG A 221 20.59 7.73 -6.42
N ASP A 222 21.74 7.15 -6.75
CA ASP A 222 22.48 7.32 -8.00
C ASP A 222 21.89 6.47 -9.15
N GLN A 223 20.75 5.81 -8.91
CA GLN A 223 20.02 4.93 -9.83
C GLN A 223 20.85 3.75 -10.39
N GLN A 224 21.89 3.33 -9.67
CA GLN A 224 22.73 2.19 -10.03
C GLN A 224 22.04 0.87 -9.63
N PRO A 225 22.17 -0.21 -10.43
CA PRO A 225 21.63 -1.51 -10.05
C PRO A 225 22.23 -2.03 -8.74
N VAL A 226 21.38 -2.53 -7.85
CA VAL A 226 21.77 -3.09 -6.55
C VAL A 226 21.60 -4.62 -6.56
N SER A 227 22.50 -5.34 -5.90
CA SER A 227 22.40 -6.77 -5.61
C SER A 227 22.12 -6.99 -4.12
N ILE A 228 21.00 -7.65 -3.79
CA ILE A 228 20.57 -7.95 -2.42
C ILE A 228 20.44 -9.46 -2.24
N VAL A 229 21.08 -10.01 -1.20
CA VAL A 229 20.88 -11.40 -0.78
C VAL A 229 20.09 -11.46 0.52
N LEU A 230 19.08 -12.33 0.60
CA LEU A 230 18.39 -12.67 1.84
C LEU A 230 18.82 -14.05 2.33
N MET A 231 19.43 -14.10 3.51
CA MET A 231 19.84 -15.35 4.15
C MET A 231 19.11 -15.54 5.48
N GLY A 232 18.26 -16.56 5.54
CA GLY A 232 17.38 -16.79 6.69
C GLY A 232 16.67 -18.14 6.71
N ASP A 233 15.62 -18.22 7.52
CA ASP A 233 14.83 -19.45 7.73
C ASP A 233 13.52 -19.52 6.91
N SER A 234 12.51 -20.28 7.39
CA SER A 234 11.23 -20.45 6.70
C SER A 234 10.40 -19.17 6.57
N ILE A 235 10.60 -18.18 7.45
CA ILE A 235 10.00 -16.85 7.29
C ILE A 235 10.60 -16.18 6.03
N SER A 236 11.91 -16.32 5.85
CA SER A 236 12.66 -15.78 4.71
C SER A 236 12.43 -16.54 3.40
N THR A 237 12.03 -17.82 3.45
CA THR A 237 11.49 -18.53 2.26
C THR A 237 10.08 -18.08 1.86
N GLY A 238 9.47 -17.14 2.57
CA GLY A 238 8.14 -16.62 2.25
C GLY A 238 6.97 -17.49 2.71
N CYS A 239 7.19 -18.42 3.65
CA CYS A 239 6.12 -19.31 4.10
C CYS A 239 4.91 -18.53 4.61
N ASN A 240 3.72 -18.95 4.15
CA ASN A 240 2.41 -18.36 4.48
C ASN A 240 2.14 -16.93 3.96
N ALA A 241 3.00 -16.36 3.09
CA ALA A 241 2.57 -15.34 2.13
C ALA A 241 1.60 -15.95 1.09
N SER A 242 0.55 -15.24 0.67
CA SER A 242 -0.49 -15.78 -0.23
C SER A 242 0.06 -16.14 -1.62
N GLY A 243 1.07 -15.43 -2.12
CA GLY A 243 1.79 -15.75 -3.36
C GLY A 243 2.55 -17.06 -3.27
N TRP A 244 3.33 -17.27 -2.20
CA TRP A 244 3.98 -18.55 -1.90
C TRP A 244 2.95 -19.68 -1.71
N ALA A 245 1.82 -19.36 -1.09
CA ALA A 245 0.73 -20.30 -0.88
C ALA A 245 -0.09 -20.58 -2.15
N GLY A 246 0.06 -19.78 -3.22
CA GLY A 246 -0.63 -19.93 -4.49
C GLY A 246 -2.13 -19.57 -4.43
N ALA A 247 -2.51 -18.56 -3.65
CA ALA A 247 -3.88 -18.05 -3.56
C ALA A 247 -3.94 -16.51 -3.66
N ALA A 248 -5.10 -15.96 -4.01
CA ALA A 248 -5.34 -14.52 -4.01
C ALA A 248 -5.07 -13.90 -2.62
N PRO A 249 -4.56 -12.66 -2.52
CA PRO A 249 -4.20 -11.73 -3.59
C PRO A 249 -2.85 -12.02 -4.28
N PHE A 250 -2.28 -13.20 -4.05
CA PHE A 250 -0.96 -13.65 -4.53
C PHE A 250 0.20 -12.76 -4.08
N GLN A 251 0.05 -12.12 -2.91
CA GLN A 251 1.07 -11.23 -2.36
C GLN A 251 2.39 -12.00 -2.18
N PRO A 252 3.50 -11.53 -2.75
CA PRO A 252 4.78 -12.21 -2.59
C PRO A 252 5.35 -11.97 -1.18
N ALA A 253 6.49 -12.59 -0.89
CA ALA A 253 7.13 -12.48 0.42
C ALA A 253 7.82 -11.11 0.60
N PHE A 254 8.37 -10.89 1.79
CA PHE A 254 8.85 -9.55 2.17
C PHE A 254 10.06 -9.07 1.34
N LEU A 255 10.82 -9.99 0.74
CA LEU A 255 11.97 -9.65 -0.11
C LEU A 255 11.52 -9.08 -1.45
N GLU A 256 10.58 -9.74 -2.13
CA GLU A 256 10.07 -9.30 -3.42
C GLU A 256 9.14 -8.08 -3.27
N LEU A 257 8.45 -7.96 -2.12
CA LEU A 257 7.77 -6.72 -1.73
C LEU A 257 8.77 -5.56 -1.56
N LEU A 258 9.90 -5.78 -0.88
CA LEU A 258 10.96 -4.78 -0.74
C LEU A 258 11.58 -4.43 -2.10
N GLN A 259 11.86 -5.43 -2.94
CA GLN A 259 12.34 -5.24 -4.31
C GLN A 259 11.41 -4.31 -5.09
N GLN A 260 10.13 -4.66 -5.21
CA GLN A 260 9.13 -3.85 -5.92
C GLN A 260 9.02 -2.44 -5.35
N HIS A 261 9.21 -2.27 -4.03
CA HIS A 261 9.23 -0.95 -3.41
C HIS A 261 10.47 -0.13 -3.81
N LEU A 262 11.67 -0.71 -3.70
CA LEU A 262 12.92 -0.01 -4.02
C LEU A 262 13.02 0.34 -5.50
N GLU A 263 12.62 -0.58 -6.39
CA GLU A 263 12.54 -0.32 -7.84
C GLU A 263 11.54 0.82 -8.15
N HIS A 264 10.41 0.87 -7.45
CA HIS A 264 9.43 1.95 -7.58
C HIS A 264 9.95 3.31 -7.04
N GLN A 265 10.57 3.33 -5.85
CA GLN A 265 11.04 4.58 -5.23
C GLN A 265 12.24 5.18 -5.97
N TYR A 266 13.19 4.36 -6.38
CA TYR A 266 14.47 4.81 -6.94
C TYR A 266 14.54 4.76 -8.46
N GLN A 267 13.59 4.08 -9.14
CA GLN A 267 13.57 3.90 -10.60
C GLN A 267 14.85 3.22 -11.14
N THR A 268 15.43 2.32 -10.33
CA THR A 268 16.57 1.47 -10.71
C THR A 268 16.24 0.00 -10.52
N LYS A 269 17.09 -0.90 -11.05
CA LYS A 269 16.92 -2.35 -10.95
C LYS A 269 17.47 -2.87 -9.63
N VAL A 270 16.67 -3.64 -8.90
CA VAL A 270 17.10 -4.36 -7.70
C VAL A 270 17.11 -5.85 -8.01
N ASN A 271 18.29 -6.46 -8.01
CA ASN A 271 18.46 -7.89 -8.16
C ASN A 271 18.37 -8.52 -6.77
N VAL A 272 17.46 -9.47 -6.56
CA VAL A 272 17.34 -10.21 -5.31
C VAL A 272 17.72 -11.68 -5.49
N THR A 273 18.39 -12.26 -4.50
CA THR A 273 18.66 -13.71 -4.44
C THR A 273 18.37 -14.22 -3.02
N ASN A 274 17.74 -15.39 -2.91
CA ASN A 274 17.20 -15.91 -1.65
C ASN A 274 17.57 -17.38 -1.42
N PRO A 275 18.80 -17.68 -0.95
CA PRO A 275 19.23 -19.03 -0.58
C PRO A 275 18.65 -19.52 0.76
N SER A 276 17.69 -18.81 1.37
CA SER A 276 17.06 -19.19 2.64
C SER A 276 16.42 -20.59 2.58
N VAL A 277 16.42 -21.32 3.71
CA VAL A 277 15.82 -22.66 3.78
C VAL A 277 15.04 -22.86 5.08
N GLY A 278 13.85 -23.46 4.97
CA GLY A 278 12.96 -23.67 6.10
C GLY A 278 13.54 -24.56 7.20
N GLY A 279 13.29 -24.19 8.46
CA GLY A 279 13.75 -24.93 9.65
C GLY A 279 15.25 -24.82 9.95
N LYS A 280 16.00 -23.97 9.23
CA LYS A 280 17.44 -23.74 9.47
C LYS A 280 17.70 -22.68 10.54
N ASP A 281 18.95 -22.61 10.98
CA ASP A 281 19.41 -21.73 12.06
C ASP A 281 20.80 -21.11 11.75
N THR A 282 21.26 -20.19 12.59
CA THR A 282 22.53 -19.46 12.36
C THR A 282 23.79 -20.34 12.23
N ARG A 283 23.81 -21.60 12.72
CA ARG A 283 24.97 -22.50 12.48
C ARG A 283 24.98 -23.02 11.04
N TRP A 284 23.81 -23.26 10.47
CA TRP A 284 23.71 -23.66 9.07
C TRP A 284 24.10 -22.51 8.15
N ALA A 285 23.79 -21.26 8.51
CA ALA A 285 24.18 -20.11 7.69
C ALA A 285 25.70 -20.02 7.48
N LEU A 286 26.50 -20.47 8.46
CA LEU A 286 27.96 -20.57 8.37
C LEU A 286 28.46 -21.65 7.38
N THR A 287 27.63 -22.62 6.97
CA THR A 287 28.01 -23.61 5.95
C THR A 287 27.69 -23.16 4.52
N GLU A 288 26.97 -22.05 4.35
CA GLU A 288 26.47 -21.59 3.04
C GLU A 288 27.04 -20.24 2.59
N VAL A 289 28.18 -19.81 3.16
CA VAL A 289 28.82 -18.52 2.81
C VAL A 289 28.99 -18.36 1.30
N ASP A 290 29.29 -19.45 0.59
CA ASP A 290 29.46 -19.44 -0.87
C ASP A 290 28.17 -19.07 -1.62
N GLN A 291 27.00 -19.56 -1.17
CA GLN A 291 25.70 -19.15 -1.73
C GLN A 291 25.36 -17.68 -1.45
N VAL A 292 25.92 -17.11 -0.37
CA VAL A 292 25.72 -15.69 -0.02
C VAL A 292 26.60 -14.78 -0.85
N VAL A 293 27.82 -15.20 -1.22
CA VAL A 293 28.77 -14.35 -1.98
C VAL A 293 28.70 -14.54 -3.50
N GLU A 294 28.20 -15.67 -4.00
CA GLU A 294 28.06 -15.94 -5.45
C GLU A 294 27.31 -14.82 -6.22
N PRO A 295 26.20 -14.24 -5.71
CA PRO A 295 25.48 -13.14 -6.37
C PRO A 295 26.17 -11.76 -6.27
N GLN A 296 27.36 -11.69 -5.67
CA GLN A 296 28.12 -10.46 -5.38
C GLN A 296 27.25 -9.34 -4.77
N PRO A 297 26.57 -9.59 -3.62
CA PRO A 297 25.68 -8.61 -2.99
C PRO A 297 26.39 -7.31 -2.56
N ASP A 298 25.74 -6.18 -2.86
CA ASP A 298 26.00 -4.92 -2.17
C ASP A 298 25.48 -4.98 -0.72
N LEU A 299 24.34 -5.66 -0.53
CA LEU A 299 23.62 -5.77 0.73
C LEU A 299 23.24 -7.24 1.03
N VAL A 300 23.54 -7.71 2.24
CA VAL A 300 23.04 -8.99 2.77
C VAL A 300 22.07 -8.75 3.93
N ILE A 301 20.84 -9.25 3.79
CA ILE A 301 19.83 -9.25 4.83
C ILE A 301 19.94 -10.60 5.57
N ILE A 302 20.28 -10.57 6.86
CA ILE A 302 20.41 -11.76 7.71
C ILE A 302 19.19 -11.86 8.62
N ALA A 303 18.38 -12.90 8.43
CA ALA A 303 17.06 -13.05 9.07
C ALA A 303 16.86 -14.46 9.65
N PHE A 304 17.42 -14.65 10.85
CA PHE A 304 17.29 -15.86 11.68
C PHE A 304 16.72 -15.50 13.07
N GLY A 305 16.76 -16.45 14.01
CA GLY A 305 16.32 -16.23 15.39
C GLY A 305 15.09 -17.05 15.78
N MET A 306 14.19 -17.33 14.84
CA MET A 306 12.97 -18.10 15.14
C MET A 306 13.32 -19.55 15.52
N ASN A 307 14.05 -20.27 14.67
CA ASN A 307 14.50 -21.63 14.98
C ASN A 307 15.61 -21.66 16.04
N ASP A 308 16.44 -20.62 16.11
CA ASP A 308 17.50 -20.45 17.12
C ASP A 308 16.92 -20.46 18.55
N SER A 309 15.77 -19.80 18.75
CA SER A 309 15.07 -19.70 20.05
C SER A 309 14.71 -21.06 20.67
N ALA A 310 14.72 -22.14 19.89
CA ALA A 310 14.52 -23.50 20.41
C ALA A 310 15.64 -23.99 21.34
N GLY A 311 16.80 -23.31 21.39
CA GLY A 311 17.86 -23.69 22.34
C GLY A 311 19.16 -22.89 22.34
N ARG A 312 19.43 -22.02 21.36
CA ARG A 312 20.68 -21.27 21.23
C ARG A 312 20.74 -20.07 22.17
N SER A 313 21.85 -19.87 22.89
CA SER A 313 22.03 -18.66 23.70
C SER A 313 22.20 -17.40 22.82
N ALA A 314 21.86 -16.23 23.35
CA ALA A 314 22.05 -14.96 22.61
C ALA A 314 23.51 -14.72 22.21
N LYS A 315 24.47 -15.15 23.06
CA LYS A 315 25.90 -15.10 22.76
C LYS A 315 26.32 -15.97 21.57
N GLU A 316 25.80 -17.20 21.47
CA GLU A 316 26.05 -18.05 20.30
C GLU A 316 25.38 -17.49 19.03
N TYR A 317 24.16 -16.97 19.15
CA TYR A 317 23.42 -16.35 18.04
C TYR A 317 24.17 -15.14 17.47
N GLN A 318 24.66 -14.26 18.35
CA GLN A 318 25.52 -13.13 18.00
C GLN A 318 26.83 -13.59 17.37
N ALA A 319 27.53 -14.56 17.97
CA ALA A 319 28.81 -15.06 17.47
C ALA A 319 28.68 -15.66 16.06
N ASN A 320 27.64 -16.47 15.81
CA ASN A 320 27.37 -17.03 14.49
C ASN A 320 27.04 -15.93 13.46
N THR A 321 26.20 -14.96 13.84
CA THR A 321 25.81 -13.85 12.96
C THR A 321 27.02 -12.99 12.59
N LYS A 322 27.87 -12.66 13.56
CA LYS A 322 29.12 -11.95 13.35
C LYS A 322 30.07 -12.72 12.44
N ALA A 323 30.30 -14.01 12.73
CA ALA A 323 31.18 -14.85 11.91
C ALA A 323 30.69 -14.94 10.45
N LEU A 324 29.38 -15.01 10.20
CA LEU A 324 28.82 -14.98 8.85
C LEU A 324 29.16 -13.68 8.12
N MET A 325 29.00 -12.52 8.76
CA MET A 325 29.38 -11.22 8.19
C MET A 325 30.89 -11.13 7.93
N GLU A 326 31.72 -11.67 8.83
CA GLU A 326 33.18 -11.70 8.68
C GLU A 326 33.62 -12.61 7.51
N GLU A 327 33.06 -13.81 7.35
CA GLU A 327 33.38 -14.68 6.19
C GLU A 327 32.89 -14.10 4.86
N VAL A 328 31.75 -13.39 4.85
CA VAL A 328 31.29 -12.63 3.67
C VAL A 328 32.26 -11.48 3.36
N ARG A 329 32.61 -10.63 4.35
CA ARG A 329 33.54 -9.50 4.16
C ARG A 329 34.95 -9.91 3.78
N LYS A 330 35.42 -11.13 4.12
CA LYS A 330 36.69 -11.67 3.60
C LYS A 330 36.70 -11.88 2.08
N LYS A 331 35.53 -12.08 1.46
CA LYS A 331 35.37 -12.30 0.01
C LYS A 331 34.87 -11.04 -0.70
N LEU A 332 34.00 -10.27 -0.04
CA LEU A 332 33.38 -9.04 -0.53
C LEU A 332 33.51 -7.93 0.55
N PRO A 333 34.66 -7.24 0.66
CA PRO A 333 34.96 -6.34 1.79
C PRO A 333 33.99 -5.17 1.96
N GLU A 334 33.29 -4.79 0.89
CA GLU A 334 32.43 -3.61 0.81
C GLU A 334 30.93 -3.92 0.94
N THR A 335 30.57 -5.19 1.20
CA THR A 335 29.18 -5.60 1.44
C THR A 335 28.67 -5.06 2.78
N GLU A 336 27.48 -4.47 2.72
CA GLU A 336 26.72 -3.96 3.86
C GLU A 336 25.68 -4.99 4.34
N PHE A 337 25.17 -4.81 5.56
CA PHE A 337 24.28 -5.78 6.19
C PHE A 337 23.05 -5.13 6.81
N ILE A 338 21.88 -5.78 6.68
CA ILE A 338 20.74 -5.56 7.58
C ILE A 338 20.56 -6.82 8.43
N LEU A 339 20.68 -6.66 9.74
CA LEU A 339 20.40 -7.67 10.73
C LEU A 339 18.93 -7.59 11.11
N VAL A 340 18.16 -8.65 10.89
CA VAL A 340 16.73 -8.69 11.22
C VAL A 340 16.56 -9.43 12.55
N ALA A 341 16.17 -8.69 13.60
CA ALA A 341 15.69 -9.33 14.81
C ALA A 341 14.34 -10.00 14.51
N PRO A 342 14.07 -11.23 14.98
CA PRO A 342 12.90 -12.00 14.57
C PRO A 342 11.58 -11.42 15.12
N MET A 343 10.48 -11.68 14.42
CA MET A 343 9.14 -11.58 15.01
C MET A 343 8.97 -12.57 16.18
N LEU A 344 8.01 -12.29 17.07
CA LEU A 344 7.63 -13.26 18.11
C LEU A 344 6.70 -14.32 17.51
N GLY A 345 7.02 -15.60 17.73
CA GLY A 345 6.12 -16.71 17.43
C GLY A 345 5.03 -16.87 18.49
N ASN A 346 4.22 -17.92 18.39
CA ASN A 346 3.15 -18.22 19.34
C ASN A 346 3.72 -18.36 20.77
N ARG A 347 3.17 -17.61 21.73
CA ARG A 347 3.64 -17.56 23.13
C ARG A 347 3.49 -18.90 23.84
N ASP A 348 2.52 -19.69 23.43
CA ASP A 348 2.14 -20.95 24.06
C ASP A 348 2.80 -22.17 23.40
N TRP A 349 3.65 -22.02 22.37
CA TRP A 349 4.42 -23.16 21.88
C TRP A 349 5.60 -23.45 22.82
N VAL A 350 5.60 -24.61 23.48
CA VAL A 350 6.63 -24.99 24.48
C VAL A 350 8.07 -24.92 23.95
N ARG A 351 8.27 -25.04 22.63
CA ARG A 351 9.60 -25.02 22.00
C ARG A 351 10.21 -23.61 21.94
N LEU A 352 9.39 -22.56 21.86
CA LEU A 352 9.91 -21.19 21.77
C LEU A 352 10.24 -20.64 23.16
N LYS A 353 11.51 -20.30 23.36
CA LYS A 353 12.03 -19.58 24.52
C LYS A 353 11.88 -18.08 24.28
N HIS A 354 10.72 -17.54 24.63
CA HIS A 354 10.36 -16.16 24.35
C HIS A 354 11.29 -15.14 25.02
N GLU A 355 11.92 -15.51 26.13
CA GLU A 355 12.94 -14.71 26.80
C GLU A 355 14.18 -14.41 25.94
N LEU A 356 14.44 -15.23 24.90
CA LEU A 356 15.61 -15.06 24.01
C LEU A 356 15.39 -14.03 22.91
N PHE A 357 14.15 -13.78 22.45
CA PHE A 357 13.91 -12.84 21.36
C PHE A 357 14.42 -11.41 21.63
N PRO A 358 14.13 -10.76 22.78
CA PRO A 358 14.73 -9.46 23.09
C PRO A 358 16.26 -9.55 23.25
N GLN A 359 16.79 -10.64 23.82
CA GLN A 359 18.25 -10.83 23.94
C GLN A 359 18.93 -10.96 22.57
N TYR A 360 18.28 -11.61 21.59
CA TYR A 360 18.75 -11.67 20.21
C TYR A 360 18.74 -10.29 19.56
N ARG A 361 17.65 -9.51 19.75
CA ARG A 361 17.58 -8.12 19.28
C ARG A 361 18.71 -7.28 19.86
N ASP A 362 18.90 -7.31 21.18
CA ASP A 362 19.95 -6.57 21.89
C ASP A 362 21.34 -6.97 21.35
N ALA A 363 21.59 -8.27 21.20
CA ALA A 363 22.87 -8.77 20.72
C ALA A 363 23.15 -8.51 19.22
N LEU A 364 22.11 -8.29 18.40
CA LEU A 364 22.27 -7.76 17.03
C LEU A 364 22.53 -6.25 17.04
N ALA A 365 21.93 -5.50 17.97
CA ALA A 365 22.20 -4.06 18.13
C ALA A 365 23.67 -3.80 18.50
N GLU A 366 24.28 -4.67 19.32
CA GLU A 366 25.72 -4.65 19.64
C GLU A 366 26.64 -4.89 18.42
N LEU A 367 26.12 -5.39 17.30
CA LEU A 367 26.86 -5.58 16.05
C LEU A 367 26.70 -4.42 15.04
N CYS A 368 25.90 -3.40 15.37
CA CYS A 368 25.59 -2.32 14.43
C CYS A 368 26.66 -1.21 14.40
N GLU A 369 27.08 -0.86 13.20
CA GLU A 369 28.13 0.11 12.86
C GLU A 369 27.84 0.66 11.45
N PRO A 370 28.56 1.68 10.92
CA PRO A 370 28.41 2.08 9.52
C PRO A 370 28.61 0.90 8.56
N GLY A 371 27.58 0.57 7.78
CA GLY A 371 27.51 -0.63 6.93
C GLY A 371 26.83 -1.85 7.59
N ILE A 372 26.30 -1.74 8.81
CA ILE A 372 25.50 -2.78 9.50
C ILE A 372 24.33 -2.11 10.26
N ALA A 373 23.09 -2.34 9.79
CA ALA A 373 21.87 -1.77 10.37
C ALA A 373 20.94 -2.82 10.99
N LEU A 374 20.09 -2.40 11.94
CA LEU A 374 19.11 -3.28 12.63
C LEU A 374 17.68 -3.06 12.13
N ALA A 375 17.01 -4.14 11.72
CA ALA A 375 15.57 -4.22 11.52
C ALA A 375 14.93 -4.91 12.74
N ASP A 376 14.47 -4.10 13.71
CA ASP A 376 13.88 -4.61 14.95
C ASP A 376 12.40 -5.01 14.78
N MET A 377 12.15 -6.20 14.25
CA MET A 377 10.78 -6.77 14.28
C MET A 377 10.37 -7.21 15.68
N THR A 378 11.32 -7.51 16.58
CA THR A 378 11.03 -8.00 17.93
C THR A 378 10.26 -6.96 18.76
N SER A 379 10.68 -5.70 18.76
CA SER A 379 9.95 -4.61 19.42
C SER A 379 8.57 -4.38 18.78
N ILE A 380 8.52 -4.34 17.45
CA ILE A 380 7.26 -4.08 16.72
C ILE A 380 6.23 -5.18 17.03
N TRP A 381 6.64 -6.45 17.02
CA TRP A 381 5.76 -7.57 17.39
C TRP A 381 5.41 -7.58 18.88
N THR A 382 6.32 -7.15 19.76
CA THR A 382 6.06 -6.98 21.20
C THR A 382 4.95 -5.95 21.44
N GLU A 383 4.94 -4.83 20.70
CA GLU A 383 3.86 -3.85 20.77
C GLU A 383 2.55 -4.39 20.16
N PHE A 384 2.60 -5.08 19.01
CA PHE A 384 1.42 -5.71 18.40
C PHE A 384 0.72 -6.68 19.37
N LEU A 385 1.50 -7.52 20.06
CA LEU A 385 1.01 -8.54 20.99
C LEU A 385 0.49 -7.99 22.34
N LYS A 386 0.43 -6.67 22.51
CA LYS A 386 -0.34 -6.01 23.59
C LYS A 386 -1.82 -5.83 23.23
N GLN A 387 -2.14 -5.70 21.94
CA GLN A 387 -3.50 -5.45 21.44
C GLN A 387 -4.09 -6.66 20.69
N LYS A 388 -3.22 -7.47 20.07
CA LYS A 388 -3.56 -8.59 19.18
C LYS A 388 -3.04 -9.92 19.74
N GLN A 389 -3.53 -11.01 19.17
CA GLN A 389 -3.11 -12.36 19.51
C GLN A 389 -2.30 -13.01 18.38
N ASP A 390 -1.62 -14.11 18.70
CA ASP A 390 -0.68 -14.75 17.78
C ASP A 390 -1.38 -15.27 16.50
N TRP A 391 -2.69 -15.56 16.58
CA TRP A 391 -3.54 -15.96 15.45
C TRP A 391 -3.98 -14.82 14.52
N ASP A 392 -3.84 -13.54 14.92
CA ASP A 392 -4.10 -12.39 14.06
C ASP A 392 -2.87 -12.06 13.17
N LEU A 393 -1.68 -12.44 13.63
CA LEU A 393 -0.39 -12.05 13.05
C LEU A 393 0.30 -13.19 12.30
N THR A 394 0.08 -14.44 12.70
CA THR A 394 0.65 -15.61 12.01
C THR A 394 -0.25 -16.12 10.88
N GLY A 395 0.37 -16.62 9.82
CA GLY A 395 -0.31 -17.32 8.72
C GLY A 395 -0.40 -18.84 8.90
N ASN A 396 0.11 -19.36 10.04
CA ASN A 396 0.11 -20.79 10.37
C ASN A 396 -0.27 -21.13 11.82
N GLY A 397 -0.60 -20.14 12.66
CA GLY A 397 -0.88 -20.31 14.09
C GLY A 397 0.34 -20.39 15.01
N VAL A 398 1.56 -20.48 14.46
CA VAL A 398 2.77 -20.89 15.20
C VAL A 398 3.92 -19.90 15.11
N ASN A 399 4.37 -19.51 13.91
CA ASN A 399 5.64 -18.78 13.76
C ASN A 399 5.85 -18.06 12.41
N HIS A 400 5.07 -18.36 11.37
CA HIS A 400 5.21 -17.67 10.08
C HIS A 400 4.24 -16.49 10.02
N PRO A 401 4.64 -15.31 9.54
CA PRO A 401 3.73 -14.18 9.38
C PRO A 401 2.66 -14.47 8.32
N ASN A 402 1.52 -13.79 8.41
CA ASN A 402 0.55 -13.73 7.31
C ASN A 402 0.90 -12.57 6.35
N ASP A 403 0.04 -12.32 5.35
CA ASP A 403 0.25 -11.24 4.37
C ASP A 403 0.46 -9.86 5.01
N PHE A 404 -0.26 -9.52 6.09
CA PHE A 404 -0.02 -8.27 6.82
C PHE A 404 1.38 -8.26 7.45
N GLY A 405 1.77 -9.34 8.13
CA GLY A 405 3.11 -9.51 8.69
C GLY A 405 4.23 -9.39 7.65
N HIS A 406 4.07 -10.00 6.47
CA HIS A 406 5.03 -9.87 5.36
C HIS A 406 5.14 -8.41 4.84
N ARG A 407 4.04 -7.65 4.83
CA ARG A 407 4.11 -6.20 4.52
C ARG A 407 4.83 -5.43 5.62
N VAL A 408 4.64 -5.76 6.91
CA VAL A 408 5.36 -5.10 8.01
C VAL A 408 6.87 -5.37 7.93
N TYR A 409 7.30 -6.60 7.64
CA TYR A 409 8.71 -6.91 7.36
C TYR A 409 9.28 -6.02 6.23
N ALA A 410 8.57 -5.94 5.08
CA ALA A 410 9.00 -5.10 3.96
C ALA A 410 9.01 -3.60 4.29
N GLN A 411 8.05 -3.11 5.10
CA GLN A 411 8.00 -1.71 5.57
C GLN A 411 9.17 -1.36 6.51
N VAL A 412 9.57 -2.28 7.40
CA VAL A 412 10.71 -2.11 8.31
C VAL A 412 12.03 -2.08 7.54
N LEU A 413 12.23 -2.99 6.59
CA LEU A 413 13.40 -2.99 5.70
C LEU A 413 13.43 -1.75 4.80
N SER A 414 12.27 -1.34 4.26
CA SER A 414 12.12 -0.13 3.45
C SER A 414 12.51 1.13 4.24
N ALA A 415 12.09 1.26 5.50
CA ALA A 415 12.40 2.44 6.32
C ALA A 415 13.89 2.60 6.71
N LEU A 416 14.73 1.58 6.49
CA LEU A 416 16.19 1.67 6.58
C LEU A 416 16.84 2.14 5.26
N LEU A 417 16.16 1.93 4.12
CA LEU A 417 16.70 2.13 2.77
C LEU A 417 16.05 3.30 2.01
N VAL A 418 14.87 3.74 2.43
CA VAL A 418 14.08 4.82 1.83
C VAL A 418 13.88 5.91 2.90
N PRO A 419 14.22 7.19 2.62
CA PRO A 419 13.97 8.26 3.57
C PRO A 419 12.46 8.40 3.82
N PRO A 420 12.02 8.72 5.05
CA PRO A 420 10.60 8.91 5.33
C PRO A 420 10.05 10.00 4.41
N THR A 421 8.96 9.69 3.70
CA THR A 421 8.32 10.69 2.84
C THR A 421 7.98 11.91 3.70
N VAL A 422 8.50 13.08 3.31
CA VAL A 422 8.18 14.33 3.98
C VAL A 422 6.73 14.67 3.64
N SER A 423 5.82 14.11 4.42
CA SER A 423 4.45 14.58 4.51
C SER A 423 4.51 16.04 4.94
N VAL A 424 4.37 16.93 3.96
CA VAL A 424 4.06 18.34 4.21
C VAL A 424 2.77 18.31 5.01
N SER A 425 2.89 18.60 6.31
CA SER A 425 1.87 18.36 7.32
C SER A 425 0.48 18.71 6.83
N THR A 426 -0.47 17.78 6.98
CA THR A 426 -1.89 17.89 6.62
C THR A 426 -2.67 18.89 7.51
N LYS A 427 -2.00 19.94 8.01
CA LYS A 427 -2.64 21.23 8.26
C LYS A 427 -3.40 21.61 6.99
N ALA A 428 -4.70 21.86 7.13
CA ALA A 428 -5.64 21.97 6.02
C ALA A 428 -5.08 22.79 4.85
N THR A 429 -4.86 22.15 3.71
CA THR A 429 -4.27 22.81 2.51
C THR A 429 -5.22 23.84 1.90
N SER A 430 -6.50 23.79 2.25
CA SER A 430 -7.55 24.75 1.88
C SER A 430 -8.17 25.42 3.11
N LEU A 431 -8.41 26.73 3.03
CA LEU A 431 -9.40 27.40 3.88
C LEU A 431 -10.82 26.90 3.55
N ALA A 432 -11.79 27.22 4.41
CA ALA A 432 -13.20 26.97 4.11
C ALA A 432 -13.60 27.68 2.79
N PRO A 433 -14.34 27.02 1.88
CA PRO A 433 -14.72 27.66 0.61
C PRO A 433 -15.71 28.80 0.83
N GLU A 434 -15.51 29.91 0.11
CA GLU A 434 -16.36 31.11 0.18
C GLU A 434 -17.22 31.22 -1.08
N GLU A 435 -18.54 31.41 -0.92
CA GLU A 435 -19.46 31.56 -2.05
C GLU A 435 -19.82 33.03 -2.31
N PHE A 436 -19.80 33.45 -3.58
CA PHE A 436 -20.18 34.80 -4.00
C PHE A 436 -21.17 34.73 -5.16
N SER A 437 -22.27 35.48 -5.08
CA SER A 437 -23.17 35.68 -6.22
C SER A 437 -22.46 36.49 -7.31
N LEU A 438 -22.51 36.01 -8.54
CA LEU A 438 -21.81 36.61 -9.68
C LEU A 438 -22.47 37.93 -10.14
N TRP A 439 -23.78 38.04 -9.90
CA TRP A 439 -24.67 39.10 -10.36
C TRP A 439 -25.61 39.65 -9.27
N ASN A 440 -25.40 39.29 -8.00
CA ASN A 440 -26.23 39.70 -6.86
C ASN A 440 -27.75 39.48 -7.10
N GLY A 441 -28.10 38.31 -7.65
CA GLY A 441 -29.50 37.93 -7.95
C GLY A 441 -30.11 38.55 -9.21
N HIS A 442 -29.42 39.43 -9.95
CA HIS A 442 -29.92 40.10 -11.15
C HIS A 442 -28.95 39.95 -12.32
N ALA A 443 -28.98 38.79 -12.97
CA ALA A 443 -28.09 38.47 -14.08
C ALA A 443 -28.59 39.05 -15.42
N PRO A 444 -27.72 39.65 -16.25
CA PRO A 444 -28.13 40.21 -17.54
C PRO A 444 -28.61 39.12 -18.51
N ILE A 445 -29.67 39.43 -19.24
CA ILE A 445 -30.14 38.73 -20.44
C ILE A 445 -29.41 39.33 -21.65
N ASP A 446 -29.45 40.66 -21.78
CA ASP A 446 -28.82 41.44 -22.83
C ASP A 446 -28.21 42.73 -22.23
N ARG A 447 -28.25 43.87 -22.94
CA ARG A 447 -27.71 45.16 -22.44
C ARG A 447 -28.70 45.93 -21.56
N GLU A 448 -29.99 45.64 -21.66
CA GLU A 448 -31.08 46.43 -21.10
C GLU A 448 -31.98 45.59 -20.19
N HIS A 449 -32.09 44.28 -20.45
CA HIS A 449 -32.92 43.36 -19.68
C HIS A 449 -32.11 42.46 -18.73
N PHE A 450 -32.63 42.26 -17.53
CA PHE A 450 -32.06 41.41 -16.47
C PHE A 450 -33.08 40.36 -16.01
N LYS A 451 -32.59 39.20 -15.54
CA LYS A 451 -33.42 38.13 -14.98
C LYS A 451 -32.93 37.77 -13.58
N LYS A 452 -33.86 37.33 -12.72
CA LYS A 452 -33.52 36.66 -11.47
C LYS A 452 -32.99 35.24 -11.76
N GLU A 453 -31.67 35.14 -11.89
CA GLU A 453 -30.91 33.90 -12.11
C GLU A 453 -29.59 33.99 -11.32
N ASP A 454 -29.36 33.04 -10.41
CA ASP A 454 -28.18 33.02 -9.55
C ASP A 454 -27.05 32.18 -10.15
N ALA A 455 -26.21 32.81 -10.98
CA ALA A 455 -24.85 32.33 -11.18
C ALA A 455 -23.99 32.68 -9.96
N LYS A 456 -23.07 31.79 -9.57
CA LYS A 456 -22.18 32.00 -8.42
C LYS A 456 -20.77 31.47 -8.67
N ILE A 457 -19.82 31.95 -7.87
CA ILE A 457 -18.48 31.38 -7.76
C ILE A 457 -18.25 30.84 -6.35
N THR A 458 -17.63 29.66 -6.24
CA THR A 458 -17.10 29.12 -4.99
C THR A 458 -15.58 29.25 -5.02
N VAL A 459 -15.01 30.09 -4.16
CA VAL A 459 -13.58 30.36 -4.07
C VAL A 459 -12.96 29.41 -3.05
N HIS A 460 -12.12 28.48 -3.53
CA HIS A 460 -11.30 27.61 -2.70
C HIS A 460 -9.92 28.28 -2.58
N ARG A 461 -9.56 28.74 -1.38
CA ARG A 461 -8.27 29.41 -1.13
C ARG A 461 -7.26 28.43 -0.51
N PRO A 462 -6.01 28.39 -0.99
CA PRO A 462 -4.95 27.62 -0.36
C PRO A 462 -4.52 28.26 0.97
N ALA A 463 -4.12 27.46 1.95
CA ALA A 463 -3.61 27.97 3.23
C ALA A 463 -2.27 28.72 3.09
N LYS A 464 -1.51 28.48 2.01
CA LYS A 464 -0.34 29.26 1.61
C LYS A 464 -0.37 29.51 0.11
N GLY A 465 -0.92 30.65 -0.31
CA GLY A 465 -1.04 31.01 -1.72
C GLY A 465 0.29 31.39 -2.38
N ASN A 466 0.46 31.00 -3.64
CA ASN A 466 1.58 31.39 -4.50
C ASN A 466 1.28 32.64 -5.37
N GLY A 467 0.04 33.14 -5.33
CA GLY A 467 -0.43 34.32 -6.08
C GLY A 467 -1.23 34.02 -7.35
N ALA A 468 -1.28 32.76 -7.81
CA ALA A 468 -2.08 32.35 -8.96
C ALA A 468 -3.52 31.96 -8.56
N ALA A 469 -4.45 32.15 -9.50
CA ALA A 469 -5.86 31.75 -9.38
C ALA A 469 -6.41 31.26 -10.73
N ILE A 470 -7.20 30.19 -10.73
CA ILE A 470 -7.75 29.56 -11.95
C ILE A 470 -9.28 29.51 -11.84
N VAL A 471 -9.96 29.92 -12.91
CA VAL A 471 -11.43 29.83 -13.02
C VAL A 471 -11.79 28.52 -13.70
N ILE A 472 -12.36 27.61 -12.91
CA ILE A 472 -12.79 26.28 -13.33
C ILE A 472 -14.22 26.38 -13.83
N CYS A 473 -14.47 26.02 -15.09
CA CYS A 473 -15.80 25.90 -15.66
C CYS A 473 -16.19 24.41 -15.72
N PRO A 474 -17.02 23.90 -14.78
CA PRO A 474 -17.36 22.48 -14.70
C PRO A 474 -17.99 21.98 -16.01
N GLY A 475 -17.73 20.72 -16.38
CA GLY A 475 -18.37 20.11 -17.55
C GLY A 475 -19.80 19.67 -17.30
N GLY A 476 -20.26 18.73 -18.14
CA GLY A 476 -21.67 18.37 -18.28
C GLY A 476 -22.33 18.86 -19.58
N GLY A 477 -21.52 19.26 -20.58
CA GLY A 477 -21.94 19.40 -21.98
C GLY A 477 -23.00 20.48 -22.27
N TYR A 478 -23.12 21.50 -21.41
CA TYR A 478 -24.21 22.49 -21.40
C TYR A 478 -25.62 21.89 -21.22
N GLN A 479 -25.72 20.67 -20.70
CA GLN A 479 -26.97 20.05 -20.25
C GLN A 479 -27.10 20.06 -18.72
N ARG A 480 -25.97 20.05 -18.01
CA ARG A 480 -25.84 20.17 -16.54
C ARG A 480 -24.46 20.72 -16.16
N LEU A 481 -24.26 21.01 -14.87
CA LEU A 481 -22.94 21.24 -14.28
C LEU A 481 -22.49 19.96 -13.54
N VAL A 482 -21.18 19.65 -13.59
CA VAL A 482 -20.56 18.55 -12.82
C VAL A 482 -19.64 19.14 -11.75
N THR A 483 -20.22 19.89 -10.80
CA THR A 483 -19.47 20.68 -9.81
C THR A 483 -18.61 19.85 -8.84
N GLY A 484 -18.99 18.60 -8.54
CA GLY A 484 -18.28 17.74 -7.60
C GLY A 484 -16.85 17.42 -8.02
N GLY A 485 -16.67 16.49 -8.98
CA GLY A 485 -15.35 16.08 -9.47
C GLY A 485 -14.68 17.15 -10.35
N GLU A 486 -15.38 17.62 -11.39
CA GLU A 486 -14.85 18.55 -12.40
C GLU A 486 -14.83 20.02 -11.94
N GLY A 487 -15.33 20.32 -10.73
CA GLY A 487 -15.24 21.63 -10.09
C GLY A 487 -14.40 21.59 -8.81
N HIS A 488 -15.04 21.25 -7.69
CA HIS A 488 -14.42 21.28 -6.35
C HIS A 488 -13.26 20.28 -6.18
N GLY A 489 -13.28 19.15 -6.88
CA GLY A 489 -12.16 18.21 -6.93
C GLY A 489 -10.90 18.85 -7.51
N ILE A 490 -11.02 19.48 -8.68
CA ILE A 490 -9.93 20.25 -9.32
C ILE A 490 -9.49 21.42 -8.41
N ALA A 491 -10.43 22.13 -7.80
CA ALA A 491 -10.13 23.24 -6.90
C ALA A 491 -9.31 22.82 -5.66
N LYS A 492 -9.62 21.65 -5.07
CA LYS A 492 -8.85 21.07 -3.96
C LYS A 492 -7.45 20.64 -4.41
N TRP A 493 -7.31 20.06 -5.60
CA TRP A 493 -6.00 19.71 -6.17
C TRP A 493 -5.13 20.95 -6.44
N LEU A 494 -5.71 22.03 -6.96
CA LEU A 494 -5.00 23.31 -7.14
C LEU A 494 -4.50 23.91 -5.82
N ASN A 495 -5.31 23.82 -4.76
CA ASN A 495 -4.91 24.31 -3.43
C ASN A 495 -3.67 23.59 -2.87
N GLN A 496 -3.50 22.29 -3.15
CA GLN A 496 -2.29 21.53 -2.76
C GLN A 496 -1.00 22.12 -3.38
N HIS A 497 -1.13 22.80 -4.53
CA HIS A 497 -0.04 23.46 -5.25
C HIS A 497 0.06 24.97 -4.94
N GLY A 498 -0.71 25.47 -3.96
CA GLY A 498 -0.74 26.89 -3.59
C GLY A 498 -1.52 27.80 -4.55
N ILE A 499 -2.30 27.23 -5.49
CA ILE A 499 -3.10 27.96 -6.49
C ILE A 499 -4.55 28.04 -6.00
N ALA A 500 -5.19 29.22 -6.08
CA ALA A 500 -6.61 29.35 -5.74
C ALA A 500 -7.52 28.78 -6.84
N GLY A 501 -8.42 27.86 -6.47
CA GLY A 501 -9.42 27.30 -7.38
C GLY A 501 -10.76 28.01 -7.26
N ILE A 502 -11.20 28.68 -8.33
CA ILE A 502 -12.49 29.39 -8.37
C ILE A 502 -13.46 28.57 -9.23
N VAL A 503 -14.41 27.87 -8.60
CA VAL A 503 -15.41 27.07 -9.31
C VAL A 503 -16.56 27.98 -9.75
N LEU A 504 -16.81 28.08 -11.05
CA LEU A 504 -17.89 28.89 -11.61
C LEU A 504 -19.11 28.03 -11.93
N GLU A 505 -20.20 28.27 -11.20
CA GLU A 505 -21.52 27.76 -11.55
C GLU A 505 -22.20 28.74 -12.52
N TYR A 506 -21.90 28.58 -13.81
CA TYR A 506 -22.41 29.40 -14.90
C TYR A 506 -23.85 29.00 -15.31
N ARG A 507 -24.61 29.96 -15.85
CA ARG A 507 -25.96 29.71 -16.38
C ARG A 507 -25.92 28.92 -17.68
N MET A 508 -26.85 27.96 -17.81
CA MET A 508 -27.00 27.18 -19.04
C MET A 508 -27.41 28.06 -20.22
N PRO A 509 -26.90 27.80 -21.45
CA PRO A 509 -27.12 28.69 -22.57
C PRO A 509 -28.58 28.71 -23.04
N HIS A 510 -29.28 27.57 -23.06
CA HIS A 510 -30.64 27.43 -23.59
C HIS A 510 -30.81 28.14 -24.95
N GLY A 511 -29.94 27.82 -25.92
CA GLY A 511 -29.85 28.48 -27.23
C GLY A 511 -29.03 29.79 -27.25
N ARG A 512 -28.87 30.47 -26.12
CA ARG A 512 -28.09 31.72 -25.98
C ARG A 512 -26.63 31.42 -25.65
N THR A 513 -25.83 31.09 -26.67
CA THR A 513 -24.43 30.65 -26.51
C THR A 513 -23.50 31.66 -25.83
N TYR A 514 -23.85 32.95 -25.80
CA TYR A 514 -23.08 33.99 -25.12
C TYR A 514 -23.23 33.98 -23.59
N VAL A 515 -24.26 33.33 -23.02
CA VAL A 515 -24.56 33.40 -21.58
C VAL A 515 -23.45 32.79 -20.70
N PRO A 516 -22.98 31.54 -20.95
CA PRO A 516 -21.84 30.98 -20.19
C PRO A 516 -20.55 31.80 -20.33
N LEU A 517 -20.32 32.39 -21.50
CA LEU A 517 -19.15 33.23 -21.77
C LEU A 517 -19.21 34.56 -20.99
N MET A 518 -20.40 35.16 -20.88
CA MET A 518 -20.62 36.38 -20.11
C MET A 518 -20.43 36.14 -18.61
N ASP A 519 -20.87 34.98 -18.10
CA ASP A 519 -20.63 34.56 -16.71
C ASP A 519 -19.13 34.31 -16.47
N ALA A 520 -18.42 33.63 -17.38
CA ALA A 520 -16.97 33.44 -17.29
C ALA A 520 -16.20 34.78 -17.31
N GLN A 521 -16.56 35.70 -18.21
CA GLN A 521 -15.98 37.04 -18.27
C GLN A 521 -16.27 37.87 -17.01
N ARG A 522 -17.40 37.65 -16.33
CA ARG A 522 -17.73 38.29 -15.05
C ARG A 522 -16.89 37.71 -13.90
N ALA A 523 -16.69 36.40 -13.87
CA ALA A 523 -15.88 35.72 -12.85
C ALA A 523 -14.40 36.12 -12.89
N ILE A 524 -13.87 36.46 -14.07
CA ILE A 524 -12.50 36.95 -14.26
C ILE A 524 -12.35 38.44 -13.85
N ARG A 525 -13.45 39.16 -13.60
CA ARG A 525 -13.47 40.58 -13.19
C ARG A 525 -13.71 40.81 -11.69
N MET A 526 -13.88 39.74 -10.92
CA MET A 526 -14.09 39.79 -9.46
C MET A 526 -12.78 39.47 -8.72
#